data_AF-A0AAJ1E4H9-F1
#
_entry.id   AF-A0AAJ1E4H9-F1
#
_cell.length_a   1.000
_cell.length_b   1.000
_cell.length_c   1.000
_cell.angle_alpha   90.00
_cell.angle_beta   90.00
_cell.angle_gamma   90.00
#
_symmetry.space_group_name_H-M   'P 1'
#
loop_
_entity.id
_entity.type
_entity.pdbx_description
1 polymer ?
#
loop_
_entity_poly.entity_id
_entity_poly.type
_entity_poly.pdbx_seq_one_letter_code
_entity_poly.pdbx_strand_id
1 'polypeptide(L)'
;MTNASGNAGSGTTDSNNYAIDTVRPTATIVVADTALRIGETSLVTITFSEAVSGFTNADLTIANGTLTAVSSSDGGVTWTATFTPSASIGDSSNLITLNNTGIADLAGNAGSGTTDSNNYAIDTVRPIATIVVADSALSAGETSLVTITFNEAVSGFTNADLTIANGTLTAVSSSDGGITWTATFTPTVGINDASNLITLNNTGVTDLAGNTGSGTTNSTPRRRASLTPATSSPWITAG
;
A
#
# COMPACT_ATOMS: atom_id res chain seq x y z
N MET A 1 -58.64 40.62 30.73
CA MET A 1 -59.20 41.82 30.06
C MET A 1 -60.70 41.87 30.34
N THR A 2 -61.23 43.04 30.71
CA THR A 2 -62.67 43.32 30.87
C THR A 2 -63.13 44.19 29.71
N ASN A 3 -64.24 43.83 29.07
CA ASN A 3 -64.87 44.71 28.09
C ASN A 3 -65.72 45.78 28.80
N ALA A 4 -66.24 46.74 28.03
CA ALA A 4 -67.02 47.88 28.52
C ALA A 4 -68.35 47.53 29.23
N SER A 5 -68.69 46.25 29.37
CA SER A 5 -69.87 45.74 30.08
C SER A 5 -69.54 45.00 31.38
N GLY A 6 -68.27 44.96 31.82
CA GLY A 6 -67.89 44.40 33.12
C GLY A 6 -67.72 42.87 33.16
N ASN A 7 -67.78 42.17 32.03
CA ASN A 7 -67.52 40.74 32.00
C ASN A 7 -66.01 40.49 32.00
N ALA A 8 -65.49 39.80 33.03
CA ALA A 8 -64.12 39.31 33.04
C ALA A 8 -64.00 38.12 32.09
N GLY A 9 -63.15 38.23 31.06
CA GLY A 9 -62.78 37.07 30.26
C GLY A 9 -62.02 36.07 31.13
N SER A 10 -62.63 34.92 31.39
CA SER A 10 -61.95 33.78 32.02
C SER A 10 -61.48 32.84 30.92
N GLY A 11 -60.17 32.70 30.82
CA GLY A 11 -59.50 31.79 29.90
C GLY A 11 -58.00 31.95 30.06
N THR A 12 -57.32 30.89 30.47
CA THR A 12 -55.89 30.72 30.23
C THR A 12 -55.77 30.00 28.89
N THR A 13 -55.17 30.65 27.90
CA THR A 13 -54.68 29.94 26.71
C THR A 13 -53.23 29.59 26.97
N ASP A 14 -52.98 28.31 27.26
CA ASP A 14 -51.64 27.77 27.28
C ASP A 14 -51.22 27.48 25.84
N SER A 15 -49.99 27.83 25.48
CA SER A 15 -49.44 27.39 24.20
C SER A 15 -49.24 25.87 24.23
N ASN A 16 -49.18 25.25 23.04
CA ASN A 16 -48.69 23.88 22.94
C ASN A 16 -47.29 23.75 23.54
N ASN A 17 -46.96 22.55 24.02
CA ASN A 17 -45.61 22.24 24.46
C ASN A 17 -44.63 22.38 23.27
N TYR A 18 -43.49 23.04 23.48
CA TYR A 18 -42.40 23.13 22.51
C TYR A 18 -41.15 22.47 23.07
N ALA A 19 -40.42 21.75 22.21
CA ALA A 19 -39.08 21.25 22.51
C ALA A 19 -38.07 22.16 21.80
N ILE A 20 -36.99 22.52 22.50
CA ILE A 20 -35.85 23.22 21.92
C ILE A 20 -34.70 22.23 21.91
N ASP A 21 -34.17 21.95 20.73
CA ASP A 21 -32.90 21.25 20.58
C ASP A 21 -31.79 22.27 20.30
N THR A 22 -30.77 22.27 21.14
CA THR A 22 -29.59 23.14 21.00
C THR A 22 -28.29 22.34 20.92
N VAL A 23 -28.37 21.01 20.94
CA VAL A 23 -27.20 20.14 20.83
C VAL A 23 -26.78 20.11 19.36
N ARG A 24 -25.47 20.08 19.12
CA ARG A 24 -24.92 19.97 17.76
C ARG A 24 -24.46 18.54 17.54
N PRO A 25 -24.58 18.01 16.31
CA PRO A 25 -24.07 16.69 16.01
C PRO A 25 -22.55 16.65 16.14
N THR A 26 -22.05 15.57 16.75
CA THR A 26 -20.64 15.18 16.77
C THR A 26 -20.48 13.88 16.00
N ALA A 27 -19.25 13.55 15.56
CA ALA A 27 -19.00 12.36 14.76
C ALA A 27 -17.77 11.59 15.24
N THR A 28 -17.76 10.28 14.98
CA THR A 28 -16.59 9.40 15.02
C THR A 28 -16.42 8.71 13.68
N ILE A 29 -15.17 8.52 13.23
CA ILE A 29 -14.86 7.82 11.97
C ILE A 29 -13.94 6.64 12.28
N VAL A 30 -14.29 5.46 11.77
CA VAL A 30 -13.49 4.25 11.91
C VAL A 30 -13.20 3.64 10.54
N VAL A 31 -11.92 3.45 10.24
CA VAL A 31 -11.42 2.62 9.13
C VAL A 31 -11.13 1.24 9.70
N ALA A 32 -11.90 0.23 9.25
CA ALA A 32 -11.89 -1.11 9.84
C ALA A 32 -10.56 -1.86 9.63
N ASP A 33 -10.01 -1.79 8.43
CA ASP A 33 -8.67 -2.32 8.13
C ASP A 33 -7.66 -1.18 8.12
N THR A 34 -6.66 -1.28 8.99
CA THR A 34 -5.65 -0.24 9.19
C THR A 34 -4.34 -0.52 8.45
N ALA A 35 -4.23 -1.60 7.68
CA ALA A 35 -3.03 -1.96 6.93
C ALA A 35 -3.42 -2.49 5.55
N LEU A 36 -3.65 -1.56 4.62
CA LEU A 36 -4.16 -1.86 3.30
C LEU A 36 -3.05 -2.09 2.28
N ARG A 37 -3.14 -3.18 1.52
CA ARG A 37 -2.23 -3.47 0.42
C ARG A 37 -2.93 -3.47 -0.94
N ILE A 38 -2.20 -3.79 -2.00
CA ILE A 38 -2.73 -3.77 -3.36
C ILE A 38 -3.96 -4.67 -3.52
N GLY A 39 -5.03 -4.11 -4.08
CA GLY A 39 -6.29 -4.82 -4.34
C GLY A 39 -7.20 -5.01 -3.13
N GLU A 40 -6.81 -4.53 -1.95
CA GLU A 40 -7.66 -4.54 -0.76
C GLU A 40 -8.57 -3.31 -0.68
N THR A 41 -9.58 -3.40 0.19
CA THR A 41 -10.53 -2.32 0.50
C THR A 41 -10.89 -2.40 1.98
N SER A 42 -11.20 -1.26 2.60
CA SER A 42 -11.69 -1.21 3.99
C SER A 42 -13.11 -0.67 4.07
N LEU A 43 -13.94 -1.21 4.96
CA LEU A 43 -15.15 -0.52 5.38
C LEU A 43 -14.77 0.72 6.21
N VAL A 44 -15.42 1.84 5.91
CA VAL A 44 -15.36 3.06 6.71
C VAL A 44 -16.73 3.30 7.31
N THR A 45 -16.76 3.48 8.63
CA THR A 45 -17.97 3.76 9.40
C THR A 45 -17.87 5.15 10.02
N ILE A 46 -18.84 6.00 9.71
CA ILE A 46 -19.03 7.31 10.33
C ILE A 46 -20.27 7.22 11.21
N THR A 47 -20.16 7.58 12.48
CA THR A 47 -21.26 7.56 13.43
C THR A 47 -21.45 8.95 14.01
N PHE A 48 -22.64 9.51 13.83
CA PHE A 48 -23.01 10.77 14.44
C PHE A 48 -23.68 10.54 15.80
N SER A 49 -23.61 11.52 16.70
CA SER A 49 -24.30 11.48 18.00
C SER A 49 -25.83 11.53 17.89
N GLU A 50 -26.34 11.92 16.72
CA GLU A 50 -27.74 12.04 16.38
C GLU A 50 -27.92 11.96 14.86
N ALA A 51 -29.17 11.87 14.39
CA ALA A 51 -29.45 11.77 12.96
C ALA A 51 -29.12 13.09 12.24
N VAL A 52 -28.29 13.02 11.19
CA VAL A 52 -27.94 14.18 10.36
C VAL A 52 -28.52 14.07 8.95
N SER A 53 -28.65 15.21 8.29
CA SER A 53 -29.06 15.30 6.89
C SER A 53 -28.00 16.01 6.05
N GLY A 54 -28.01 15.75 4.73
CA GLY A 54 -27.12 16.43 3.77
C GLY A 54 -25.65 15.98 3.77
N PHE A 55 -25.27 14.99 4.58
CA PHE A 55 -23.91 14.44 4.57
C PHE A 55 -23.60 13.70 3.27
N THR A 56 -22.45 14.04 2.67
CA THR A 56 -21.96 13.43 1.42
C THR A 56 -20.43 13.29 1.45
N ASN A 57 -19.85 12.63 0.45
CA ASN A 57 -18.39 12.56 0.29
C ASN A 57 -17.72 13.94 0.07
N ALA A 58 -18.47 14.99 -0.30
CA ALA A 58 -17.91 16.33 -0.46
C ALA A 58 -17.50 16.95 0.89
N ASP A 59 -18.03 16.44 1.98
CA ASP A 59 -17.69 16.85 3.35
C ASP A 59 -16.45 16.12 3.89
N LEU A 60 -15.92 15.15 3.12
CA LEU A 60 -14.77 14.34 3.48
C LEU A 60 -13.53 14.71 2.66
N THR A 61 -12.39 14.79 3.33
CA THR A 61 -11.06 14.74 2.70
C THR A 61 -10.49 13.34 2.92
N ILE A 62 -10.08 12.68 1.83
CA ILE A 62 -9.59 11.31 1.86
C ILE A 62 -8.13 11.29 1.42
N ALA A 63 -7.22 10.88 2.32
CA ALA A 63 -5.82 10.70 1.96
C ALA A 63 -5.61 9.38 1.19
N ASN A 64 -4.85 9.46 0.09
CA ASN A 64 -4.29 8.32 -0.64
C ASN A 64 -5.29 7.22 -1.06
N GLY A 65 -6.53 7.61 -1.38
CA GLY A 65 -7.53 6.67 -1.90
C GLY A 65 -8.84 7.33 -2.25
N THR A 66 -9.86 6.50 -2.40
CA THR A 66 -11.23 6.92 -2.72
C THR A 66 -12.23 6.22 -1.81
N LEU A 67 -13.40 6.84 -1.62
CA LEU A 67 -14.55 6.22 -0.99
C LEU A 67 -15.66 6.02 -2.01
N THR A 68 -16.42 4.92 -1.89
CA THR A 68 -17.75 4.86 -2.49
C THR A 68 -18.65 5.96 -1.92
N ALA A 69 -19.80 6.18 -2.55
CA ALA A 69 -20.81 7.07 -1.99
C ALA A 69 -21.17 6.62 -0.55
N VAL A 70 -21.16 7.58 0.39
CA VAL A 70 -21.63 7.32 1.76
C VAL A 70 -23.12 6.99 1.74
N SER A 71 -23.53 6.02 2.55
CA SER A 71 -24.93 5.63 2.67
C SER A 71 -25.30 5.32 4.12
N SER A 72 -26.54 5.65 4.50
CA SER A 72 -27.12 5.34 5.81
C SER A 72 -28.38 4.50 5.62
N SER A 73 -28.61 3.60 6.57
CA SER A 73 -29.82 2.75 6.64
C SER A 73 -30.63 2.94 7.92
N ASP A 74 -30.16 3.79 8.83
CA ASP A 74 -30.73 4.04 10.15
C ASP A 74 -31.23 5.48 10.32
N GLY A 75 -31.50 6.16 9.20
CA GLY A 75 -32.06 7.52 9.20
C GLY A 75 -31.03 8.62 9.41
N GLY A 76 -29.74 8.34 9.18
CA GLY A 76 -28.68 9.35 9.17
C GLY A 76 -27.79 9.36 10.41
N VAL A 77 -27.87 8.34 11.28
CA VAL A 77 -27.00 8.22 12.46
C VAL A 77 -25.68 7.55 12.07
N THR A 78 -25.76 6.42 11.36
CA THR A 78 -24.59 5.67 10.90
C THR A 78 -24.51 5.73 9.38
N TRP A 79 -23.33 6.08 8.89
CA TRP A 79 -23.00 6.13 7.48
C TRP A 79 -21.83 5.20 7.19
N THR A 80 -21.92 4.49 6.08
CA THR A 80 -20.88 3.56 5.63
C THR A 80 -20.46 3.85 4.20
N ALA A 81 -19.19 3.61 3.92
CA ALA A 81 -18.60 3.62 2.58
C ALA A 81 -17.43 2.63 2.52
N THR A 82 -17.08 2.19 1.31
CA THR A 82 -15.90 1.36 1.08
C THR A 82 -14.74 2.23 0.63
N PHE A 83 -13.62 2.16 1.36
CA PHE A 83 -12.35 2.79 1.01
C PHE A 83 -11.52 1.87 0.12
N THR A 84 -10.98 2.44 -0.96
CA THR A 84 -10.04 1.77 -1.85
C THR A 84 -8.75 2.61 -1.93
N PRO A 85 -7.58 2.07 -1.53
CA PRO A 85 -6.32 2.79 -1.61
C PRO A 85 -5.91 3.04 -3.05
N SER A 86 -5.24 4.17 -3.29
CA SER A 86 -4.59 4.46 -4.56
C SER A 86 -3.42 3.49 -4.78
N ALA A 87 -3.15 3.16 -6.05
CA ALA A 87 -2.02 2.30 -6.41
C ALA A 87 -0.67 3.01 -6.22
N SER A 88 0.39 2.23 -6.00
CA SER A 88 1.78 2.69 -5.88
C SER A 88 2.01 3.71 -4.78
N ILE A 89 1.35 3.56 -3.63
CA ILE A 89 1.51 4.38 -2.45
C ILE A 89 2.12 3.55 -1.32
N GLY A 90 3.18 4.08 -0.70
CA GLY A 90 3.67 3.63 0.60
C GLY A 90 3.56 4.80 1.58
N ASP A 91 2.59 4.75 2.49
CA ASP A 91 2.36 5.79 3.50
C ASP A 91 1.82 5.17 4.80
N SER A 92 2.55 5.34 5.90
CA SER A 92 2.18 4.82 7.21
C SER A 92 1.17 5.67 7.97
N SER A 93 0.87 6.87 7.48
CA SER A 93 0.14 7.91 8.22
C SER A 93 -0.97 8.56 7.37
N ASN A 94 -2.12 7.92 7.30
CA ASN A 94 -3.28 8.41 6.55
C ASN A 94 -4.48 8.63 7.47
N LEU A 95 -5.30 9.62 7.11
CA LEU A 95 -6.55 9.95 7.79
C LEU A 95 -7.65 10.25 6.77
N ILE A 96 -8.88 9.95 7.17
CA ILE A 96 -10.09 10.53 6.57
C ILE A 96 -10.55 11.63 7.51
N THR A 97 -10.68 12.85 6.99
CA THR A 97 -11.11 14.00 7.77
C THR A 97 -12.48 14.45 7.31
N LEU A 98 -13.44 14.49 8.23
CA LEU A 98 -14.76 15.10 8.05
C LEU A 98 -14.71 16.58 8.42
N ASN A 99 -15.21 17.44 7.54
CA ASN A 99 -15.59 18.79 7.89
C ASN A 99 -17.01 18.78 8.46
N ASN A 100 -17.15 19.01 9.77
CA ASN A 100 -18.44 19.02 10.43
C ASN A 100 -19.25 20.29 10.13
N THR A 101 -18.64 21.29 9.48
CA THR A 101 -19.32 22.55 9.14
C THR A 101 -20.38 22.30 8.08
N GLY A 102 -21.63 22.63 8.37
CA GLY A 102 -22.76 22.49 7.43
C GLY A 102 -23.48 21.14 7.52
N ILE A 103 -22.94 20.17 8.26
CA ILE A 103 -23.68 18.96 8.64
C ILE A 103 -24.63 19.33 9.77
N ALA A 104 -25.93 19.25 9.53
CA ALA A 104 -26.94 19.61 10.51
C ALA A 104 -27.76 18.40 10.95
N ASP A 105 -28.16 18.42 12.22
CA ASP A 105 -29.20 17.53 12.72
C ASP A 105 -30.58 17.86 12.11
N LEU A 106 -31.61 17.15 12.56
CA LEU A 106 -32.99 17.37 12.09
C LEU A 106 -33.64 18.64 12.66
N ALA A 107 -33.08 19.24 13.72
CA ALA A 107 -33.53 20.50 14.30
C ALA A 107 -32.85 21.73 13.64
N GLY A 108 -31.84 21.51 12.80
CA GLY A 108 -31.09 22.55 12.09
C GLY A 108 -29.83 23.02 12.83
N ASN A 109 -29.40 22.34 13.90
CA ASN A 109 -28.13 22.67 14.55
C ASN A 109 -26.97 22.11 13.72
N ALA A 110 -26.18 23.01 13.14
CA ALA A 110 -24.99 22.62 12.39
C ALA A 110 -23.84 22.19 13.31
N GLY A 111 -23.08 21.18 12.90
CA GLY A 111 -21.80 20.82 13.48
C GLY A 111 -20.74 21.92 13.29
N SER A 112 -19.55 21.70 13.87
CA SER A 112 -18.43 22.63 13.76
C SER A 112 -17.09 21.91 13.85
N GLY A 113 -16.06 22.46 13.19
CA GLY A 113 -14.70 21.92 13.23
C GLY A 113 -14.54 20.68 12.35
N THR A 114 -13.60 19.81 12.71
CA THR A 114 -13.29 18.59 11.98
C THR A 114 -13.27 17.37 12.89
N THR A 115 -13.49 16.20 12.29
CA THR A 115 -13.31 14.89 12.93
C THR A 115 -12.37 14.07 12.06
N ASP A 116 -11.31 13.53 12.65
CA ASP A 116 -10.40 12.61 11.97
C ASP A 116 -10.76 11.15 12.32
N SER A 117 -10.46 10.24 11.40
CA SER A 117 -10.49 8.81 11.65
C SER A 117 -9.35 8.34 12.56
N ASN A 118 -9.37 7.05 12.92
CA ASN A 118 -8.13 6.38 13.29
C ASN A 118 -7.12 6.42 12.12
N ASN A 119 -5.84 6.29 12.44
CA ASN A 119 -4.79 6.15 11.44
C ASN A 119 -4.94 4.82 10.68
N TYR A 120 -4.59 4.84 9.40
CA TYR A 120 -4.38 3.64 8.59
C TYR A 120 -3.10 3.77 7.75
N ALA A 121 -2.44 2.64 7.51
CA ALA A 121 -1.28 2.52 6.64
C ALA A 121 -1.71 1.97 5.28
N ILE A 122 -1.03 2.42 4.23
CA ILE A 122 -1.18 1.94 2.87
C ILE A 122 0.19 1.49 2.38
N ASP A 123 0.25 0.29 1.83
CA ASP A 123 1.36 -0.20 1.04
C ASP A 123 0.87 -0.92 -0.21
N THR A 124 0.69 -0.16 -1.29
CA THR A 124 0.30 -0.66 -2.61
C THR A 124 1.46 -0.61 -3.61
N VAL A 125 2.69 -0.39 -3.13
CA VAL A 125 3.90 -0.53 -3.94
C VAL A 125 4.14 -2.02 -4.17
N ARG A 126 4.76 -2.38 -5.30
CA ARG A 126 5.17 -3.76 -5.56
C ARG A 126 6.69 -3.83 -5.50
N PRO A 127 7.25 -4.96 -5.07
CA PRO A 127 8.68 -5.16 -5.14
C PRO A 127 9.15 -5.21 -6.60
N ILE A 128 10.19 -4.42 -6.88
CA ILE A 128 10.92 -4.32 -8.15
C ILE A 128 12.38 -4.59 -7.84
N ALA A 129 12.99 -5.48 -8.60
CA ALA A 129 14.39 -5.83 -8.45
C ALA A 129 15.29 -5.17 -9.51
N THR A 130 16.56 -5.01 -9.15
CA THR A 130 17.68 -4.87 -10.08
C THR A 130 18.67 -6.01 -9.83
N ILE A 131 19.36 -6.47 -10.88
CA ILE A 131 20.35 -7.55 -10.77
C ILE A 131 21.67 -7.08 -11.41
N VAL A 132 22.73 -7.08 -10.62
CA VAL A 132 24.08 -6.71 -11.05
C VAL A 132 25.00 -7.91 -10.87
N VAL A 133 25.70 -8.27 -11.93
CA VAL A 133 26.83 -9.21 -11.87
C VAL A 133 28.10 -8.37 -11.91
N ALA A 134 28.90 -8.40 -10.85
CA ALA A 134 30.02 -7.48 -10.65
C ALA A 134 31.08 -7.59 -11.76
N ASP A 135 31.32 -8.81 -12.23
CA ASP A 135 32.19 -9.12 -13.35
C ASP A 135 31.37 -9.70 -14.49
N SER A 136 31.38 -8.98 -15.61
CA SER A 136 30.64 -9.34 -16.82
C SER A 136 31.46 -10.15 -17.82
N ALA A 137 32.73 -10.44 -17.53
CA ALA A 137 33.69 -11.06 -18.45
C ALA A 137 34.44 -12.25 -17.82
N LEU A 138 33.69 -13.18 -17.22
CA LEU A 138 34.26 -14.31 -16.47
C LEU A 138 34.90 -15.39 -17.36
N SER A 139 36.12 -15.77 -17.01
CA SER A 139 36.88 -16.90 -17.56
C SER A 139 36.62 -18.21 -16.81
N ALA A 140 37.13 -19.32 -17.34
CA ALA A 140 37.01 -20.63 -16.71
C ALA A 140 37.69 -20.63 -15.33
N GLY A 141 36.94 -21.03 -14.30
CA GLY A 141 37.41 -21.07 -12.92
C GLY A 141 37.26 -19.76 -12.14
N GLU A 142 36.81 -18.68 -12.78
CA GLU A 142 36.48 -17.42 -12.09
C GLU A 142 35.07 -17.47 -11.50
N THR A 143 34.80 -16.58 -10.55
CA THR A 143 33.47 -16.40 -9.97
C THR A 143 33.14 -14.92 -9.88
N SER A 144 31.86 -14.57 -9.90
CA SER A 144 31.42 -13.18 -9.74
C SER A 144 30.40 -13.04 -8.62
N LEU A 145 30.45 -11.92 -7.91
CA LEU A 145 29.39 -11.53 -7.00
C LEU A 145 28.16 -11.09 -7.81
N VAL A 146 27.02 -11.66 -7.46
CA VAL A 146 25.71 -11.23 -7.94
C VAL A 146 25.04 -10.48 -6.80
N THR A 147 24.61 -9.26 -7.09
CA THR A 147 23.84 -8.42 -6.18
C THR A 147 22.46 -8.21 -6.77
N ILE A 148 21.44 -8.56 -6.00
CA ILE A 148 20.03 -8.31 -6.32
C ILE A 148 19.52 -7.30 -5.29
N THR A 149 18.97 -6.19 -5.76
CA THR A 149 18.46 -5.12 -4.89
C THR A 149 17.00 -4.85 -5.21
N PHE A 150 16.16 -4.91 -4.19
CA PHE A 150 14.75 -4.56 -4.26
C PHE A 150 14.54 -3.10 -3.81
N ASN A 151 13.49 -2.44 -4.31
CA ASN A 151 13.07 -1.10 -3.87
C ASN A 151 12.45 -1.09 -2.46
N GLU A 152 12.14 -2.26 -1.92
CA GLU A 152 11.54 -2.48 -0.61
C GLU A 152 11.89 -3.88 -0.10
N ALA A 153 11.69 -4.12 1.19
CA ALA A 153 12.11 -5.37 1.80
C ALA A 153 11.21 -6.52 1.34
N VAL A 154 11.81 -7.61 0.86
CA VAL A 154 11.07 -8.79 0.41
C VAL A 154 11.29 -9.99 1.33
N SER A 155 10.28 -10.85 1.38
CA SER A 155 10.32 -12.13 2.07
C SER A 155 10.13 -13.28 1.09
N GLY A 156 10.59 -14.47 1.47
CA GLY A 156 10.42 -15.69 0.67
C GLY A 156 11.28 -15.80 -0.60
N PHE A 157 12.09 -14.78 -0.93
CA PHE A 157 12.99 -14.84 -2.09
C PHE A 157 14.06 -15.92 -1.93
N THR A 158 14.18 -16.81 -2.92
CA THR A 158 15.17 -17.89 -2.96
C THR A 158 15.72 -18.12 -4.36
N ASN A 159 16.68 -19.03 -4.49
CA ASN A 159 17.18 -19.46 -5.80
C ASN A 159 16.11 -20.11 -6.70
N ALA A 160 14.98 -20.58 -6.15
CA ALA A 160 13.88 -21.13 -6.95
C ALA A 160 13.21 -20.07 -7.84
N ASP A 161 13.32 -18.79 -7.46
CA ASP A 161 12.79 -17.65 -8.22
C ASP A 161 13.74 -17.23 -9.34
N LEU A 162 14.94 -17.80 -9.41
CA LEU A 162 15.98 -17.45 -10.37
C LEU A 162 16.18 -18.54 -11.43
N THR A 163 16.31 -18.11 -12.68
CA THR A 163 16.86 -18.92 -13.76
C THR A 163 18.30 -18.50 -14.04
N ILE A 164 19.23 -19.45 -13.95
CA ILE A 164 20.66 -19.21 -14.11
C ILE A 164 21.13 -19.86 -15.41
N ALA A 165 21.37 -19.06 -16.46
CA ALA A 165 21.92 -19.57 -17.70
C ALA A 165 23.42 -19.88 -17.57
N ASN A 166 23.84 -21.05 -18.06
CA ASN A 166 25.25 -21.44 -18.25
C ASN A 166 26.16 -21.23 -17.03
N GLY A 167 25.65 -21.58 -15.85
CA GLY A 167 26.43 -21.60 -14.61
C GLY A 167 25.60 -22.00 -13.41
N THR A 168 26.18 -21.80 -12.24
CA THR A 168 25.53 -22.05 -10.95
C THR A 168 25.59 -20.78 -10.09
N LEU A 169 24.68 -20.69 -9.14
CA LEU A 169 24.62 -19.61 -8.16
C LEU A 169 24.55 -20.23 -6.77
N THR A 170 25.35 -19.75 -5.83
CA THR A 170 25.19 -20.15 -4.42
C THR A 170 23.82 -19.74 -3.87
N ALA A 171 23.50 -20.22 -2.67
CA ALA A 171 22.32 -19.74 -1.95
C ALA A 171 22.34 -18.20 -1.87
N VAL A 172 21.23 -17.56 -2.23
CA VAL A 172 21.04 -16.13 -2.00
C VAL A 172 20.94 -15.85 -0.51
N SER A 173 21.54 -14.76 -0.06
CA SER A 173 21.48 -14.33 1.34
C SER A 173 21.35 -12.82 1.46
N SER A 174 20.62 -12.36 2.46
CA SER A 174 20.46 -10.94 2.81
C SER A 174 20.88 -10.72 4.26
N SER A 175 21.50 -9.57 4.52
CA SER A 175 21.91 -9.11 5.85
C SER A 175 21.22 -7.81 6.28
N ASP A 176 20.33 -7.27 5.44
CA ASP A 176 19.67 -5.97 5.61
C ASP A 176 18.14 -6.09 5.69
N GLY A 177 17.65 -7.27 6.05
CA GLY A 177 16.22 -7.51 6.23
C GLY A 177 15.46 -7.74 4.92
N GLY A 178 16.16 -8.07 3.83
CA GLY A 178 15.55 -8.47 2.56
C GLY A 178 15.56 -7.41 1.46
N ILE A 179 16.31 -6.31 1.63
CA ILE A 179 16.46 -5.27 0.59
C ILE A 179 17.51 -5.71 -0.43
N THR A 180 18.68 -6.13 0.05
CA THR A 180 19.81 -6.56 -0.78
C THR A 180 20.11 -8.03 -0.53
N TRP A 181 20.24 -8.75 -1.64
CA TRP A 181 20.57 -10.16 -1.67
C TRP A 181 21.84 -10.38 -2.46
N THR A 182 22.73 -11.21 -1.93
CA THR A 182 24.00 -11.55 -2.58
C THR A 182 24.16 -13.05 -2.76
N ALA A 183 24.84 -13.43 -3.84
CA ALA A 183 25.27 -14.79 -4.10
C ALA A 183 26.50 -14.80 -5.01
N THR A 184 27.23 -15.91 -5.04
CA THR A 184 28.38 -16.09 -5.92
C THR A 184 27.97 -16.91 -7.13
N PHE A 185 28.18 -16.35 -8.32
CA PHE A 185 27.98 -17.02 -9.59
C PHE A 185 29.27 -17.69 -10.07
N THR A 186 29.16 -18.94 -10.54
CA THR A 186 30.24 -19.69 -11.17
C THR A 186 29.83 -20.11 -12.58
N PRO A 187 30.53 -19.68 -13.65
CA PRO A 187 30.21 -20.03 -15.03
C PRO A 187 30.49 -21.50 -15.33
N THR A 188 29.69 -22.08 -16.21
CA THR A 188 30.01 -23.37 -16.82
C THR A 188 31.21 -23.20 -17.76
N VAL A 189 32.23 -24.03 -17.57
CA VAL A 189 33.47 -23.99 -18.37
C VAL A 189 33.17 -24.32 -19.83
N GLY A 190 33.83 -23.61 -20.76
CA GLY A 190 33.77 -23.90 -22.20
C GLY A 190 32.58 -23.28 -22.93
N ILE A 191 31.74 -22.49 -22.24
CA ILE A 191 30.64 -21.75 -22.87
C ILE A 191 31.09 -20.30 -23.15
N ASN A 192 30.86 -19.85 -24.39
CA ASN A 192 31.01 -18.45 -24.78
C ASN A 192 29.69 -17.95 -25.36
N ASP A 193 28.89 -17.32 -24.50
CA ASP A 193 27.58 -16.79 -24.85
C ASP A 193 27.39 -15.40 -24.24
N ALA A 194 27.26 -14.39 -25.11
CA ALA A 194 27.06 -13.00 -24.73
C ALA A 194 25.61 -12.68 -24.32
N SER A 195 24.68 -13.61 -24.53
CA SER A 195 23.27 -13.51 -24.13
C SER A 195 22.98 -14.14 -22.76
N ASN A 196 24.02 -14.56 -22.03
CA ASN A 196 23.88 -15.11 -20.69
C ASN A 196 23.28 -14.10 -19.71
N LEU A 197 22.14 -14.47 -19.13
CA LEU A 197 21.40 -13.67 -18.15
C LEU A 197 21.13 -14.50 -16.90
N ILE A 198 21.08 -13.80 -15.76
CA ILE A 198 20.35 -14.25 -14.58
C ILE A 198 18.98 -13.58 -14.66
N THR A 199 17.93 -14.40 -14.65
CA THR A 199 16.55 -13.92 -14.74
C THR A 199 15.82 -14.23 -13.45
N LEU A 200 15.25 -13.20 -12.82
CA LEU A 200 14.35 -13.31 -11.68
C LEU A 200 12.91 -13.36 -12.18
N ASN A 201 12.14 -14.35 -11.73
CA ASN A 201 10.69 -14.34 -11.81
C ASN A 201 10.11 -13.54 -10.64
N ASN A 202 9.68 -12.31 -10.89
CA ASN A 202 9.20 -11.41 -9.84
C ASN A 202 7.87 -11.88 -9.23
N THR A 203 7.15 -12.81 -9.88
CA THR A 203 5.88 -13.35 -9.34
C THR A 203 6.08 -14.29 -8.15
N GLY A 204 7.30 -14.78 -7.91
CA GLY A 204 7.64 -15.54 -6.70
C GLY A 204 8.03 -14.68 -5.50
N VAL A 205 8.21 -13.37 -5.71
CA VAL A 205 8.71 -12.45 -4.68
C VAL A 205 7.55 -11.62 -4.11
N THR A 206 7.50 -11.50 -2.79
CA THR A 206 6.48 -10.71 -2.08
C THR A 206 7.16 -9.81 -1.06
N ASP A 207 6.69 -8.56 -0.95
CA ASP A 207 7.14 -7.64 0.11
C ASP A 207 6.58 -8.03 1.50
N LEU A 208 6.78 -7.16 2.49
CA LEU A 208 6.31 -7.38 3.86
C LEU A 208 4.82 -7.07 4.05
N ALA A 209 4.23 -6.18 3.23
CA ALA A 209 2.80 -5.92 3.23
C ALA A 209 2.02 -7.05 2.53
N GLY A 210 2.71 -7.89 1.77
CA GLY A 210 2.13 -9.00 1.04
C GLY A 210 1.81 -8.66 -0.42
N ASN A 211 2.40 -7.62 -1.02
CA ASN A 211 2.26 -7.37 -2.45
C ASN A 211 3.27 -8.21 -3.23
N THR A 212 2.76 -9.02 -4.15
CA THR A 212 3.60 -9.84 -5.03
C THR A 212 4.19 -8.98 -6.15
N GLY A 213 5.43 -9.25 -6.55
CA GLY A 213 6.04 -8.64 -7.73
C GLY A 213 5.36 -9.09 -9.03
N SER A 214 5.81 -8.54 -10.15
CA SER A 214 5.25 -8.86 -11.47
C SER A 214 6.32 -8.91 -12.56
N GLY A 215 6.10 -9.79 -13.54
CA GLY A 215 6.99 -9.97 -14.69
C GLY A 215 8.33 -10.60 -14.30
N THR A 216 9.38 -10.20 -15.01
CA THR A 216 10.74 -10.71 -14.82
C THR A 216 11.76 -9.57 -14.80
N THR A 217 12.83 -9.73 -14.03
CA THR A 217 14.00 -8.85 -14.07
C THR A 217 15.20 -9.63 -14.58
N ASN A 218 15.94 -9.05 -15.53
CA ASN A 218 17.18 -9.62 -16.05
C ASN A 218 18.39 -8.87 -15.50
N SER A 219 19.51 -9.59 -15.31
CA SER A 219 20.82 -8.97 -15.14
C SER A 219 21.24 -8.19 -16.37
N THR A 220 22.25 -7.32 -16.23
CA THR A 220 22.92 -6.74 -17.41
C THR A 220 23.59 -7.83 -18.25
N PRO A 221 23.63 -7.70 -19.60
CA PRO A 221 24.27 -8.69 -20.48
C PRO A 221 25.77 -8.78 -20.21
N ARG A 222 26.32 -9.99 -20.29
CA ARG A 222 27.75 -10.26 -20.09
C ARG A 222 28.56 -9.95 -21.35
N ARG A 223 29.71 -9.27 -21.21
CA ARG A 223 30.64 -9.03 -22.33
C ARG A 223 31.80 -10.02 -22.26
N ARG A 224 31.74 -11.04 -23.14
CA ARG A 224 32.82 -11.84 -23.74
C ARG A 224 33.91 -12.38 -22.79
N ALA A 225 33.99 -13.71 -22.68
CA ALA A 225 35.22 -14.41 -22.33
C ALA A 225 35.76 -15.16 -23.56
N SER A 226 36.98 -14.83 -23.97
CA SER A 226 37.69 -15.57 -25.02
C SER A 226 38.47 -16.71 -24.35
N LEU A 227 38.01 -17.95 -24.51
CA LEU A 227 38.71 -19.12 -24.00
C LEU A 227 39.50 -19.76 -25.14
N THR A 228 40.79 -19.44 -25.24
CA THR A 228 41.75 -20.42 -25.75
C THR A 228 42.21 -21.26 -24.56
N PRO A 229 42.11 -22.60 -24.60
CA PRO A 229 42.68 -23.45 -23.56
C PRO A 229 44.18 -23.15 -23.41
N ALA A 230 44.67 -23.04 -22.18
CA ALA A 230 46.11 -23.07 -21.95
C ALA A 230 46.62 -24.44 -22.40
N THR A 231 47.23 -24.50 -23.58
CA THR A 231 47.96 -25.71 -23.99
C THR A 231 49.17 -25.81 -23.07
N SER A 232 49.12 -26.74 -22.12
CA SER A 232 50.31 -27.20 -21.42
C SER A 232 51.28 -27.75 -22.46
N SER A 233 52.38 -27.03 -22.70
CA SER A 233 53.49 -27.54 -23.53
C SER A 233 53.98 -28.86 -22.93
N PRO A 234 53.99 -29.96 -23.71
CA PRO A 234 54.67 -31.17 -23.27
C PRO A 234 56.17 -30.92 -23.32
N TRP A 235 56.84 -31.26 -22.22
CA TRP A 235 58.29 -31.32 -22.10
C TRP A 235 58.88 -32.13 -23.26
N ILE A 236 59.82 -31.54 -24.01
CA ILE A 236 60.80 -32.32 -24.78
C ILE A 236 62.13 -32.19 -24.04
N THR A 237 62.50 -33.26 -23.35
CA THR A 237 63.87 -33.55 -22.95
C THR A 237 64.57 -34.22 -24.13
N ALA A 238 65.67 -33.63 -24.60
CA ALA A 238 66.77 -34.28 -25.33
C ALA A 238 67.83 -33.18 -25.53
N GLY A 239 69.13 -33.37 -25.32
CA GLY A 239 69.98 -34.51 -25.03
C GLY A 239 71.41 -34.01 -25.23
#